data_AF-A0A1C6BT11-F1
#
_entry.id   AF-A0A1C6BT11-F1
#
_cell.length_a   1.000
_cell.length_b   1.000
_cell.length_c   1.000
_cell.angle_alpha   90.00
_cell.angle_beta   90.00
_cell.angle_gamma   90.00
#
_symmetry.space_group_name_H-M   'P 1'
#
loop_
_entity.id
_entity.type
_entity.pdbx_description
1 polymer ?
#
loop_
_entity_poly.entity_id
_entity_poly.type
_entity_poly.pdbx_seq_one_letter_code
_entity_poly.pdbx_strand_id
1 'polypeptide(L)'
;MRKNKKSCSISEFCRNNNFRTLEFYKMLSRHPELARKMKANSAGERVLDEKAITAAGAILRKENRTKQGRSSASSAADEINILAAKNEVLRKEVSRLKCENENLKAVLSGRNEKRRKNIEM
;
A
#
# COMPACT_ATOMS: atom_id res chain seq x y z
N MET A 1 13.01 49.47 4.80
CA MET A 1 13.19 48.57 3.64
C MET A 1 12.34 47.31 3.84
N ARG A 2 11.38 47.06 2.95
CA ARG A 2 10.42 45.93 3.05
C ARG A 2 11.18 44.62 2.75
N LYS A 3 11.29 43.70 3.72
CA LYS A 3 11.87 42.37 3.49
C LYS A 3 11.05 41.65 2.42
N ASN A 4 11.67 41.28 1.30
CA ASN A 4 11.02 40.55 0.21
C ASN A 4 10.38 39.27 0.76
N LYS A 5 9.05 39.25 0.87
CA LYS A 5 8.32 37.99 1.07
C LYS A 5 8.54 37.16 -0.19
N LYS A 6 9.24 36.03 -0.05
CA LYS A 6 9.44 35.09 -1.16
C LYS A 6 8.06 34.59 -1.60
N SER A 7 7.56 35.12 -2.71
CA SER A 7 6.44 34.55 -3.45
C SER A 7 6.99 33.78 -4.63
N CYS A 8 6.41 32.63 -4.96
CA CYS A 8 6.77 31.88 -6.15
C CYS A 8 5.57 31.68 -7.08
N SER A 9 5.86 31.42 -8.35
CA SER A 9 4.82 31.03 -9.30
C SER A 9 4.30 29.63 -8.99
N ILE A 10 3.07 29.31 -9.44
CA ILE A 10 2.50 27.96 -9.33
C ILE A 10 3.43 26.94 -10.00
N SER A 11 3.94 27.27 -11.19
CA SER A 11 4.83 26.40 -11.96
C SER A 11 6.14 26.11 -11.23
N GLU A 12 6.72 27.12 -10.57
CA GLU A 12 7.93 26.97 -9.77
C GLU A 12 7.67 26.10 -8.54
N PHE A 13 6.58 26.33 -7.82
CA PHE A 13 6.16 25.47 -6.70
C PHE A 13 5.98 24.02 -7.15
N CYS A 14 5.29 23.82 -8.28
CA CYS A 14 5.03 22.50 -8.86
C CYS A 14 6.34 21.78 -9.22
N ARG A 15 7.26 22.47 -9.91
CA ARG A 15 8.58 21.94 -10.27
C ARG A 15 9.39 21.54 -9.03
N ASN A 16 9.43 22.39 -8.02
CA ASN A 16 10.18 22.14 -6.78
C ASN A 16 9.63 20.95 -5.96
N ASN A 17 8.38 20.54 -6.21
CA ASN A 17 7.73 19.44 -5.50
C ASN A 17 7.46 18.22 -6.39
N ASN A 18 8.05 18.15 -7.59
CA ASN A 18 7.77 17.08 -8.58
C ASN A 18 6.27 16.85 -8.82
N PHE A 19 5.51 17.95 -8.80
CA PHE A 19 4.06 17.94 -8.86
C PHE A 19 3.62 18.57 -10.17
N ARG A 20 2.67 17.96 -10.89
CA ARG A 20 2.20 18.50 -12.18
C ARG A 20 1.30 19.71 -11.93
N THR A 21 1.45 20.76 -12.73
CA THR A 21 0.62 21.98 -12.63
C THR A 21 -0.88 21.68 -12.72
N LEU A 22 -1.29 20.73 -13.59
CA LEU A 22 -2.68 20.30 -13.68
C LEU A 22 -3.20 19.70 -12.36
N GLU A 23 -2.39 18.90 -11.68
CA GLU A 23 -2.74 18.33 -10.38
C GLU A 23 -2.83 19.40 -9.29
N PHE A 24 -2.06 20.48 -9.41
CA PHE A 24 -2.19 21.65 -8.55
C PHE A 24 -3.54 22.35 -8.72
N TYR A 25 -4.01 22.52 -9.95
CA TYR A 25 -5.34 23.08 -10.18
C TYR A 25 -6.45 22.18 -9.62
N LYS A 26 -6.34 20.85 -9.79
CA LYS A 26 -7.27 19.90 -9.14
C LYS A 26 -7.24 20.01 -7.62
N MET A 27 -6.06 20.18 -7.03
CA MET A 27 -5.89 20.41 -5.59
C MET A 27 -6.59 21.71 -5.16
N LEU A 28 -6.45 22.80 -5.93
CA LEU A 28 -7.15 24.06 -5.64
C LEU A 28 -8.67 23.92 -5.66
N SER A 29 -9.22 23.11 -6.58
CA SER A 29 -10.66 22.82 -6.62
C SER A 29 -11.15 22.08 -5.37
N ARG A 30 -10.31 21.21 -4.79
CA ARG A 30 -10.61 20.48 -3.54
C ARG A 30 -10.38 21.33 -2.29
N HIS A 31 -9.51 22.33 -2.39
CA HIS A 31 -9.05 23.18 -1.29
C HIS A 31 -9.29 24.67 -1.60
N PRO A 32 -10.56 25.12 -1.64
CA PRO A 32 -10.90 26.51 -1.94
C PRO A 32 -10.31 27.51 -0.92
N GLU A 33 -10.01 27.07 0.30
CA GLU A 33 -9.29 27.83 1.32
C GLU A 33 -7.86 28.19 0.91
N LEU A 34 -7.20 27.36 0.10
CA LEU A 34 -5.89 27.65 -0.47
C LEU A 34 -6.02 28.66 -1.61
N ALA A 35 -7.01 28.48 -2.49
CA ALA A 35 -7.27 29.40 -3.59
C ALA A 35 -7.58 30.83 -3.11
N ARG A 36 -8.28 30.97 -1.97
CA ARG A 36 -8.57 32.26 -1.32
C ARG A 36 -7.34 32.95 -0.73
N LYS A 37 -6.28 32.19 -0.39
CA LYS A 37 -5.04 32.74 0.16
C LYS A 37 -4.07 33.22 -0.92
N MET A 38 -4.24 32.75 -2.15
CA MET A 38 -3.43 33.17 -3.29
C MET A 38 -3.79 34.60 -3.70
N LYS A 39 -2.77 35.40 -3.97
CA LYS A 39 -2.93 36.80 -4.40
C LYS A 39 -2.42 36.98 -5.82
N ALA A 40 -3.00 37.94 -6.52
CA ALA A 40 -2.45 38.39 -7.79
C ALA A 40 -1.17 39.21 -7.54
N ASN A 41 -0.15 39.01 -8.36
CA ASN A 41 0.99 39.91 -8.44
C ASN A 41 0.62 41.19 -9.23
N SER A 42 1.57 42.10 -9.42
CA SER A 42 1.38 43.34 -10.19
C SER A 42 1.06 43.09 -11.67
N ALA A 43 1.36 41.90 -12.21
CA ALA A 43 1.01 41.48 -13.56
C ALA A 43 -0.36 40.77 -13.65
N GLY A 44 -1.09 40.65 -12.53
CA GLY A 44 -2.39 39.99 -12.46
C GLY A 44 -2.32 38.46 -12.29
N GLU A 45 -1.12 37.87 -12.25
CA GLU A 45 -0.95 36.43 -12.11
C GLU A 45 -1.11 35.98 -10.66
N ARG A 46 -1.81 34.87 -10.42
CA ARG A 46 -1.91 34.30 -9.08
C ARG A 46 -0.60 33.65 -8.65
N VAL A 47 -0.02 34.18 -7.57
CA VAL A 47 1.23 33.69 -6.97
C VAL A 47 1.00 33.10 -5.59
N LEU A 48 1.91 32.21 -5.19
CA LEU A 48 1.93 31.63 -3.86
C LEU A 48 2.84 32.47 -2.97
N ASP A 49 2.25 33.15 -2.00
CA ASP A 49 3.01 33.75 -0.91
C ASP A 49 3.48 32.68 0.09
N GLU A 50 4.36 33.05 1.01
CA GLU A 50 4.92 32.13 2.01
C GLU A 50 3.86 31.29 2.74
N LYS A 51 2.72 31.89 3.10
CA LYS A 51 1.62 31.18 3.78
C LYS A 51 0.94 30.18 2.84
N ALA A 52 0.69 30.58 1.60
CA ALA A 52 0.12 29.71 0.59
C ALA A 52 1.08 28.56 0.21
N ILE A 53 2.40 28.80 0.15
CA ILE A 53 3.43 27.78 -0.05
C ILE A 53 3.36 26.74 1.09
N THR A 54 3.35 27.19 2.36
CA THR A 54 3.27 26.28 3.51
C THR A 54 1.97 25.46 3.48
N ALA A 55 0.83 26.10 3.20
CA ALA A 55 -0.46 25.43 3.14
C ALA A 55 -0.53 24.40 2.01
N ALA A 56 -0.12 24.77 0.80
CA ALA A 56 -0.04 23.87 -0.35
C ALA A 56 0.87 22.68 -0.08
N GLY A 57 2.04 22.91 0.53
CA GLY A 57 2.96 21.85 0.91
C GLY A 57 2.37 20.89 1.96
N ALA A 58 1.62 21.40 2.93
CA ALA A 58 0.95 20.56 3.93
C ALA A 58 -0.13 19.66 3.32
N ILE A 59 -0.94 20.21 2.41
CA ILE A 59 -1.96 19.47 1.66
C ILE A 59 -1.30 18.37 0.83
N LEU A 60 -0.26 18.71 0.06
CA LEU A 60 0.46 17.76 -0.79
C LEU A 60 1.03 16.58 0.01
N ARG A 61 1.65 16.84 1.17
CA ARG A 61 2.15 15.77 2.04
C ARG A 61 1.03 14.87 2.56
N LYS A 62 -0.12 15.44 2.91
CA LYS A 62 -1.28 14.67 3.39
C LYS A 62 -1.85 13.79 2.28
N GLU A 63 -2.07 14.32 1.09
CA GLU A 63 -2.55 13.54 -0.06
C GLU A 63 -1.58 12.39 -0.40
N ASN A 64 -0.27 12.65 -0.42
CA ASN A 64 0.72 11.61 -0.71
C ASN A 64 0.71 10.47 0.31
N ARG A 65 0.60 10.78 1.61
CA ARG A 65 0.44 9.75 2.66
C ARG A 65 -0.82 8.90 2.46
N THR A 66 -1.94 9.52 2.11
CA THR A 66 -3.19 8.76 1.87
C THR A 66 -3.11 7.87 0.63
N LYS A 67 -2.46 8.32 -0.44
CA LYS A 67 -2.22 7.51 -1.65
C LYS A 67 -1.32 6.32 -1.33
N GLN A 68 -0.20 6.57 -0.63
CA GLN A 68 0.73 5.52 -0.22
C GLN A 68 0.07 4.50 0.72
N GLY A 69 -0.70 4.97 1.71
CA GLY A 69 -1.45 4.09 2.62
C GLY A 69 -2.46 3.21 1.90
N ARG A 70 -3.18 3.74 0.89
CA ARG A 70 -4.10 2.96 0.06
C ARG A 70 -3.37 1.91 -0.79
N SER A 71 -2.25 2.28 -1.41
CA SER A 71 -1.46 1.31 -2.19
C SER A 71 -0.86 0.21 -1.31
N SER A 72 -0.36 0.56 -0.12
CA SER A 72 0.19 -0.42 0.83
C SER A 72 -0.90 -1.34 1.38
N ALA A 73 -2.09 -0.82 1.73
CA ALA A 73 -3.20 -1.63 2.20
C ALA A 73 -3.74 -2.58 1.11
N SER A 74 -3.84 -2.12 -0.14
CA SER A 74 -4.23 -2.98 -1.26
C SER A 74 -3.22 -4.11 -1.48
N SER A 75 -1.92 -3.80 -1.49
CA SER A 75 -0.84 -4.80 -1.64
C SER A 75 -0.89 -5.85 -0.52
N ALA A 76 -1.07 -5.42 0.72
CA ALA A 76 -1.17 -6.32 1.86
C ALA A 76 -2.40 -7.25 1.77
N ALA A 77 -3.54 -6.73 1.29
CA ALA A 77 -4.75 -7.55 1.10
C ALA A 77 -4.56 -8.63 0.02
N ASP A 78 -3.91 -8.28 -1.09
CA ASP A 78 -3.60 -9.23 -2.17
C ASP A 78 -2.64 -10.33 -1.68
N GLU A 79 -1.61 -9.98 -0.91
CA GLU A 79 -0.69 -10.94 -0.28
C GLU A 79 -1.40 -11.87 0.70
N ILE A 80 -2.29 -11.34 1.55
CA ILE A 80 -3.10 -12.13 2.48
C ILE A 80 -3.95 -13.15 1.72
N ASN A 81 -4.61 -12.74 0.63
CA ASN A 81 -5.44 -13.63 -0.17
C ASN A 81 -4.62 -14.78 -0.80
N ILE A 82 -3.44 -14.47 -1.34
CA ILE A 82 -2.53 -15.49 -1.90
C ILE A 82 -2.07 -16.47 -0.82
N LEU A 83 -1.69 -15.97 0.36
CA LEU A 83 -1.26 -16.80 1.49
C LEU A 83 -2.41 -17.67 2.01
N ALA A 84 -3.63 -17.15 2.07
CA ALA A 84 -4.81 -17.91 2.47
C ALA A 84 -5.07 -19.08 1.51
N ALA A 85 -5.00 -18.84 0.19
CA ALA A 85 -5.15 -19.88 -0.82
C ALA A 85 -4.07 -20.97 -0.70
N LYS A 86 -2.80 -20.59 -0.49
CA LYS A 86 -1.70 -21.53 -0.26
C LYS A 86 -1.89 -22.36 1.02
N ASN A 87 -2.33 -21.73 2.10
CA ASN A 87 -2.60 -22.41 3.37
C ASN A 87 -3.71 -23.45 3.22
N GLU A 88 -4.76 -23.17 2.44
CA GLU A 88 -5.83 -24.12 2.20
C GLU A 88 -5.35 -25.37 1.43
N VAL A 89 -4.50 -25.18 0.40
CA VAL A 89 -3.88 -26.30 -0.33
C VAL A 89 -3.01 -27.15 0.61
N LEU A 90 -2.18 -26.51 1.42
CA LEU A 90 -1.33 -27.21 2.39
C LEU A 90 -2.14 -28.00 3.41
N ARG A 91 -3.26 -27.45 3.91
CA ARG A 91 -4.16 -28.16 4.84
C ARG A 91 -4.72 -29.43 4.23
N LYS A 92 -5.16 -29.38 2.97
CA LYS A 92 -5.66 -30.56 2.25
C LYS A 92 -4.58 -31.61 2.08
N GLU A 93 -3.38 -31.20 1.70
CA GLU A 93 -2.26 -32.12 1.49
C GLU A 93 -1.82 -32.78 2.80
N VAL A 94 -1.75 -32.02 3.90
CA VAL A 94 -1.46 -32.58 5.23
C VAL A 94 -2.51 -33.61 5.64
N SER A 95 -3.80 -33.34 5.40
CA SER A 95 -4.86 -34.31 5.69
C SER A 95 -4.72 -35.58 4.86
N ARG A 96 -4.42 -35.45 3.55
CA ARG A 96 -4.17 -36.60 2.66
C ARG A 96 -3.01 -37.45 3.15
N LEU A 97 -1.89 -36.81 3.46
CA LEU A 97 -0.68 -37.49 3.96
C LEU A 97 -0.93 -38.18 5.30
N LYS A 98 -1.72 -37.59 6.21
CA LYS A 98 -2.11 -38.24 7.46
C LYS A 98 -2.88 -39.53 7.21
N CYS A 99 -3.89 -39.51 6.33
CA CYS A 99 -4.64 -40.71 5.98
C CYS A 99 -3.76 -41.80 5.36
N GLU A 100 -2.87 -41.41 4.44
CA GLU A 100 -1.93 -42.34 3.80
C GLU A 100 -0.96 -42.97 4.82
N ASN A 101 -0.48 -42.19 5.78
CA ASN A 101 0.42 -42.67 6.83
C ASN A 101 -0.26 -43.71 7.74
N GLU A 102 -1.52 -43.49 8.13
CA GLU A 102 -2.28 -44.46 8.91
C GLU A 102 -2.52 -45.77 8.13
N ASN A 103 -2.84 -45.67 6.84
CA ASN A 103 -2.98 -46.86 5.99
C ASN A 103 -1.68 -47.67 5.91
N LEU A 104 -0.54 -47.00 5.72
CA LEU A 104 0.77 -47.66 5.67
C LEU A 104 1.12 -48.33 7.00
N LYS A 105 0.85 -47.68 8.14
CA LYS A 105 1.03 -48.29 9.47
C LYS A 105 0.20 -49.57 9.63
N ALA A 106 -1.07 -49.56 9.20
CA ALA A 106 -1.94 -50.73 9.28
C ALA A 106 -1.40 -51.90 8.43
N VAL A 107 -0.96 -51.62 7.20
CA VAL A 107 -0.36 -52.62 6.31
C VAL A 107 0.91 -53.22 6.92
N LEU A 108 1.79 -52.38 7.47
CA LEU A 108 3.02 -52.84 8.11
C LEU A 108 2.74 -53.69 9.34
N SER A 109 1.77 -53.30 10.17
CA SER A 109 1.37 -54.06 11.35
C SER A 109 0.88 -55.46 10.98
N GLY A 110 -0.03 -55.56 10.01
CA GLY A 110 -0.53 -56.85 9.52
C GLY A 110 0.57 -57.73 8.89
N ARG A 111 1.54 -57.13 8.17
CA ARG A 111 2.71 -57.86 7.65
C ARG A 111 3.60 -58.39 8.76
N ASN A 112 3.87 -57.58 9.78
CA ASN A 112 4.71 -57.98 10.91
C ASN A 112 4.07 -59.09 11.73
N GLU A 113 2.74 -59.05 11.92
CA GLU A 113 2.03 -60.11 12.63
C GLU A 113 2.03 -61.43 11.87
N LYS A 114 1.83 -61.42 10.55
CA LYS A 114 1.99 -62.61 9.71
C LYS A 114 3.40 -63.20 9.80
N ARG A 115 4.44 -62.36 9.81
CA ARG A 115 5.83 -62.83 9.97
C ARG A 115 6.07 -63.51 11.32
N ARG A 116 5.53 -62.97 12.42
CA ARG A 116 5.66 -63.58 13.75
C ARG A 116 5.03 -64.98 13.80
N LYS A 117 3.80 -65.12 13.30
CA LYS A 117 3.08 -66.41 13.27
C LYS A 117 3.79 -67.49 12.45
N ASN A 118 4.51 -67.11 11.39
CA ASN A 118 5.31 -68.03 10.59
C ASN A 118 6.64 -68.47 11.24
N ILE A 119 7.13 -67.76 12.25
CA ILE A 119 8.37 -68.10 12.98
C ILE A 119 8.06 -68.96 14.21
N GLU A 120 6.85 -68.85 14.75
CA GLU A 120 6.37 -69.64 15.90
C GLU A 120 5.81 -71.02 15.51
N MET A 121 5.66 -71.32 14.22
CA MET A 121 5.38 -72.68 13.69
C MET A 121 6.65 -73.40 13.30
#